data_AF-A0A6M0GAA3-F1
#
_entry.id   AF-A0A6M0GAA3-F1
#
_cell.length_a   1.000
_cell.length_b   1.000
_cell.length_c   1.000
_cell.angle_alpha   90.00
_cell.angle_beta   90.00
_cell.angle_gamma   90.00
#
_symmetry.space_group_name_H-M   'P 1'
#
loop_
_entity.id
_entity.type
_entity.pdbx_description
1 polymer ?
#
loop_
_entity_poly.entity_id
_entity_poly.type
_entity_poly.pdbx_seq_one_letter_code
_entity_poly.pdbx_strand_id
1 'polypeptide(L)'
;MNHQELEQQLLGLDLAQRVRILQLLAQSLRLPSASEISRSPNELDLSRDRKALLQVDRSPQHPLRGIPITIPPDFDEPMPELWDVLEQ
;
A
#
# COMPACT_ATOMS: atom_id res chain seq x y z
N MET A 1 24.04 -13.73 -6.69
CA MET A 1 23.21 -14.69 -5.93
C MET A 1 22.00 -14.99 -6.78
N ASN A 2 21.93 -16.20 -7.33
CA ASN A 2 20.89 -16.63 -8.26
C ASN A 2 19.64 -17.08 -7.50
N HIS A 3 18.46 -16.94 -8.09
CA HIS A 3 17.19 -17.39 -7.51
C HIS A 3 17.26 -18.88 -7.10
N GLN A 4 17.88 -19.72 -7.92
CA GLN A 4 18.05 -21.15 -7.65
C GLN A 4 18.93 -21.41 -6.41
N GLU A 5 19.96 -20.61 -6.17
CA GLU A 5 20.81 -20.75 -4.97
C GLU A 5 20.01 -20.41 -3.71
N LEU A 6 19.09 -19.44 -3.80
CA LEU A 6 18.25 -19.02 -2.69
C LEU A 6 17.23 -20.09 -2.30
N GLU A 7 16.63 -20.76 -3.29
CA GLU A 7 15.72 -21.90 -3.05
C GLU A 7 16.44 -23.06 -2.36
N GLN A 8 17.66 -23.39 -2.81
CA GLN A 8 18.47 -24.43 -2.20
C GLN A 8 18.84 -24.11 -0.75
N GLN A 9 19.15 -22.84 -0.47
CA GLN A 9 19.40 -22.38 0.89
C GLN A 9 18.13 -22.46 1.75
N LEU A 10 16.96 -22.10 1.22
CA LEU A 10 15.69 -22.17 1.92
C LEU A 10 15.30 -23.62 2.28
N LEU A 11 15.59 -24.57 1.40
CA LEU A 11 15.40 -26.00 1.64
C LEU A 11 16.33 -26.53 2.74
N GLY A 12 17.56 -26.03 2.81
CA GLY A 12 18.56 -26.40 3.82
C GLY A 12 18.35 -25.79 5.22
N LEU A 13 17.40 -24.87 5.40
CA LEU A 13 17.15 -24.24 6.69
C LEU A 13 16.46 -25.17 7.68
N ASP A 14 16.93 -25.14 8.92
CA ASP A 14 16.31 -25.80 10.07
C ASP A 14 15.01 -25.08 10.51
N LEU A 15 14.12 -25.80 11.19
CA LEU A 15 12.83 -25.30 11.66
C LEU A 15 12.97 -24.01 12.48
N ALA A 16 13.97 -23.95 13.37
CA ALA A 16 14.22 -22.76 14.19
C ALA A 16 14.57 -21.53 13.35
N GLN A 17 15.34 -21.73 12.28
CA GLN A 17 15.73 -20.64 11.37
C GLN A 17 14.54 -20.17 10.52
N ARG A 18 13.70 -21.10 10.05
CA ARG A 18 12.47 -20.77 9.33
C ARG A 18 11.50 -19.97 10.19
N VAL A 19 11.29 -20.39 11.44
CA VAL A 19 10.44 -19.66 12.41
C VAL A 19 10.99 -18.26 12.67
N ARG A 20 12.31 -18.11 12.82
CA ARG A 20 12.96 -16.80 13.02
C ARG A 20 12.77 -15.88 11.82
N ILE A 21 12.92 -16.39 10.60
CA ILE A 21 12.69 -15.61 9.36
C ILE A 21 11.23 -15.15 9.29
N LEU A 22 10.28 -16.06 9.54
CA LEU A 22 8.85 -15.71 9.55
C LEU A 22 8.52 -14.64 10.60
N GLN A 23 9.09 -14.74 11.80
CA GLN A 23 8.92 -13.71 12.84
C GLN A 23 9.49 -12.36 12.42
N LEU A 24 10.65 -12.34 11.75
CA LEU A 24 11.28 -11.11 11.29
C LEU A 24 10.44 -10.45 10.19
N LEU A 25 9.96 -11.24 9.22
CA LEU A 25 9.06 -10.76 8.17
C LEU A 25 7.76 -10.20 8.74
N ALA A 26 7.16 -10.89 9.71
CA ALA A 26 5.95 -10.42 10.38
C ALA A 26 6.17 -9.10 11.14
N GLN A 27 7.36 -8.87 11.70
CA GLN A 27 7.70 -7.61 12.36
C GLN A 27 7.94 -6.48 11.35
N SER A 28 8.61 -6.76 10.23
CA SER A 28 8.87 -5.77 9.18
C SER A 28 7.59 -5.35 8.44
N LEU A 29 6.63 -6.25 8.30
CA LEU A 29 5.33 -5.98 7.68
C LEU A 29 4.33 -5.29 8.63
N ARG A 30 4.64 -5.16 9.92
CA ARG A 30 3.86 -4.31 10.82
C ARG A 30 4.17 -2.86 10.49
N LEU A 31 3.34 -2.24 9.65
CA LEU A 31 3.25 -0.79 9.59
C LEU A 31 3.00 -0.27 11.00
N PRO A 32 3.65 0.84 11.44
CA PRO A 32 3.24 1.51 12.67
C PRO A 32 1.76 1.86 12.51
N SER A 33 0.93 1.29 13.39
CA SER A 33 -0.50 1.48 13.41
C SER A 33 -0.81 2.98 13.33
N ALA A 34 -1.53 3.41 12.30
CA ALA A 34 -1.93 4.79 12.07
C ALA A 34 -2.89 5.37 13.15
N SER A 35 -2.94 4.74 14.32
CA SER A 35 -3.84 5.04 15.43
C SER A 35 -3.23 5.98 16.48
N GLU A 36 -1.96 6.37 16.36
CA GLU A 36 -1.30 7.26 17.33
C GLU A 36 -1.21 8.74 16.91
N ILE A 37 -1.82 9.12 15.78
CA ILE A 37 -1.99 10.55 15.44
C ILE A 37 -3.26 11.03 16.14
N SER A 38 -3.06 11.35 17.41
CA SER A 38 -3.96 12.10 18.28
C SER A 38 -4.65 13.23 17.52
N ARG A 39 -5.99 13.12 17.45
CA ARG A 39 -6.90 14.19 17.03
C ARG A 39 -6.58 15.47 17.80
N SER A 40 -6.10 16.51 17.11
CA SER A 40 -6.37 17.87 17.53
C SER A 40 -7.70 18.31 16.90
N PRO A 41 -8.67 18.78 17.69
CA PRO A 41 -9.95 19.27 17.19
C PRO A 41 -9.74 20.72 16.75
N ASN A 42 -9.30 20.94 15.52
CA ASN A 42 -9.44 22.25 14.91
C ASN A 42 -10.23 22.13 13.61
N GLU A 43 -11.49 22.48 13.78
CA GLU A 43 -12.52 22.75 12.82
C GLU A 43 -12.02 23.61 11.67
N LEU A 44 -12.50 23.32 10.46
CA LEU A 44 -12.84 24.37 9.50
C LEU A 44 -14.13 23.96 8.80
N ASP A 45 -15.20 24.46 9.41
CA ASP A 45 -16.55 24.55 8.86
C ASP A 45 -16.51 25.32 7.54
N LEU A 46 -16.71 24.60 6.43
CA LEU A 46 -17.08 25.18 5.14
C LEU A 46 -18.47 24.66 4.75
N SER A 47 -19.42 24.79 5.68
CA SER A 47 -20.82 24.96 5.32
C SER A 47 -20.90 26.12 4.32
N ARG A 48 -21.27 25.86 3.06
CA ARG A 48 -22.56 26.30 2.51
C ARG A 48 -22.82 26.04 1.04
N ASP A 49 -21.85 25.70 0.18
CA ASP A 49 -22.16 25.59 -1.26
C ASP A 49 -21.39 24.49 -2.01
N ARG A 50 -22.02 23.31 -2.12
CA ARG A 50 -22.10 22.42 -3.31
C ARG A 50 -22.66 21.06 -2.91
N LYS A 51 -23.98 21.06 -2.75
CA LYS A 51 -24.87 19.96 -2.34
C LYS A 51 -24.91 18.71 -3.26
N ALA A 52 -23.93 18.46 -4.13
CA ALA A 52 -24.08 17.45 -5.20
C ALA A 52 -22.91 16.47 -5.44
N LEU A 53 -21.78 16.54 -4.73
CA LEU A 53 -20.66 15.59 -4.92
C LEU A 53 -20.23 14.83 -3.65
N LEU A 54 -20.95 15.02 -2.54
CA LEU A 54 -20.63 14.39 -1.26
C LEU A 54 -21.26 12.99 -1.15
N GLN A 55 -20.86 12.08 -2.04
CA GLN A 55 -20.79 10.66 -1.72
C GLN A 55 -19.32 10.29 -1.54
N VAL A 56 -18.72 10.80 -0.46
CA VAL A 56 -17.36 10.51 -0.03
C VAL A 56 -17.48 10.48 1.50
N ASP A 57 -17.21 9.42 2.26
CA ASP A 57 -16.25 8.32 2.14
C ASP A 57 -16.87 7.08 2.83
N ARG A 58 -16.86 5.91 2.18
CA ARG A 58 -17.16 4.63 2.84
C ARG A 58 -16.03 3.60 2.64
N SER A 59 -14.79 4.04 2.75
CA SER A 59 -13.67 3.10 2.92
C SER A 59 -12.85 3.45 4.15
N PRO A 60 -12.47 2.45 4.96
CA PRO A 60 -11.65 2.65 6.15
C PRO A 60 -10.32 3.28 5.72
N GLN A 61 -9.75 4.15 6.56
CA GLN A 61 -8.50 4.91 6.36
C GLN A 61 -7.62 4.38 5.21
N HIS A 62 -7.79 4.93 4.01
CA HIS A 62 -6.87 4.66 2.92
C HIS A 62 -5.55 5.41 3.20
N PRO A 63 -4.37 4.77 3.05
CA PRO A 63 -3.08 5.39 3.39
C PRO A 63 -2.78 6.66 2.60
N LEU A 64 -3.36 6.80 1.40
CA LEU A 64 -3.18 7.99 0.56
C LEU A 64 -4.21 9.10 0.82
N ARG A 65 -5.08 8.97 1.83
CA ARG A 65 -6.12 9.97 2.11
C ARG A 65 -5.47 11.30 2.54
N GLY A 66 -5.86 12.38 1.89
CA GLY A 66 -5.35 13.74 2.20
C GLY A 66 -4.00 14.07 1.56
N ILE A 67 -3.41 13.16 0.78
CA ILE A 67 -2.19 13.42 0.03
C ILE A 67 -2.57 13.86 -1.39
N PRO A 68 -2.24 15.09 -1.83
CA PRO A 68 -2.50 15.52 -3.19
C PRO A 68 -1.61 14.74 -4.16
N ILE A 69 -2.23 14.16 -5.18
CA ILE A 69 -1.57 13.41 -6.25
C ILE A 69 -1.76 14.15 -7.57
N THR A 70 -0.67 14.35 -8.30
CA THR A 70 -0.69 14.88 -9.65
C THR A 70 -0.76 13.72 -10.62
N ILE A 71 -1.82 13.67 -11.42
CA ILE A 71 -1.99 12.66 -12.46
C ILE A 71 -1.36 13.21 -13.75
N PRO A 72 -0.42 12.49 -14.38
CA PRO A 72 0.13 12.86 -15.68
C PRO A 72 -0.96 12.96 -16.76
N PRO A 73 -0.83 13.86 -17.76
CA PRO A 73 -1.85 14.06 -18.79
C PRO A 73 -2.02 12.85 -19.73
N ASP A 74 -1.00 12.00 -19.82
CA ASP A 74 -0.90 10.78 -20.61
C ASP A 74 -1.35 9.52 -19.84
N PHE A 75 -1.83 9.67 -18.61
CA PHE A 75 -2.21 8.53 -17.76
C PHE A 75 -3.31 7.64 -18.38
N ASP A 76 -4.22 8.23 -19.14
CA ASP A 76 -5.33 7.51 -19.79
C ASP A 76 -4.95 6.93 -21.17
N GLU A 77 -3.69 7.11 -21.62
CA GLU A 77 -3.25 6.56 -22.91
C GLU A 77 -3.19 5.02 -22.85
N PRO A 78 -3.73 4.31 -23.86
CA PRO A 78 -3.66 2.87 -23.89
C PRO A 78 -2.18 2.45 -24.02
N MET A 79 -1.69 1.69 -23.03
CA MET A 79 -0.35 1.09 -23.03
C MET A 79 -0.43 -0.40 -23.37
N PRO A 80 -0.53 -0.79 -24.66
CA PRO A 80 -0.61 -2.20 -25.08
C PRO A 80 0.60 -3.01 -24.61
N GLU A 81 1.76 -2.39 -24.49
CA GLU A 81 3.01 -3.03 -24.08
C GLU A 81 2.94 -3.59 -22.64
N LEU A 82 2.08 -3.04 -21.78
CA LEU A 82 1.84 -3.58 -20.43
C LEU A 82 1.07 -4.90 -20.47
N TRP A 83 0.22 -5.09 -21.47
CA TRP A 83 -0.56 -6.32 -21.66
C TRP A 83 0.27 -7.41 -22.33
N ASP A 84 1.12 -7.06 -23.30
CA ASP A 84 2.02 -7.99 -24.00
C ASP A 84 3.03 -8.70 -23.06
N VAL A 85 3.34 -8.09 -21.91
CA VAL A 85 4.22 -8.66 -20.87
C VAL A 85 3.49 -9.71 -20.01
N LEU A 86 2.17 -9.62 -19.89
CA LEU A 86 1.36 -10.57 -19.11
C LEU A 86 1.03 -11.86 -19.87
N GLU A 87 1.20 -11.86 -21.19
CA GLU A 87 0.91 -12.99 -22.07
C GLU A 87 2.12 -13.93 -22.31
N GLN A 88 3.26 -13.69 -21.64
CA GLN A 88 4.49 -14.49 -21.70
C GLN A 88 4.66 -15.40 -20.48
#